data_AF-A0A3S4KJH2-F1
#
_entry.id   AF-A0A3S4KJH2-F1
#
_cell.length_a   1.000
_cell.length_b   1.000
_cell.length_c   1.000
_cell.angle_alpha   90.00
_cell.angle_beta   90.00
_cell.angle_gamma   90.00
#
_symmetry.space_group_name_H-M   'P 1'
#
loop_
_entity.id
_entity.type
_entity.pdbx_description
1 polymer ?
#
loop_
_entity_poly.entity_id
_entity_poly.type
_entity_poly.pdbx_seq_one_letter_code
_entity_poly.pdbx_strand_id
1 'polypeptide(L)'
;MVMISMPGCPAPSFSINGRGANQWNHWVKINGQVYALWYNGQFGEDNLYLLRPFSTTSQTPAVTVRYRYTLNSIRSPEKDQPLTPSLSDGDKADLLRSLEVMQGSLLKDRPASDNDAPICPIPPGTSADEADNYYSGVAVNYIYETVAYIPVWLNGKCYIGTIFSHHGAYRHGVDAEITLSSPREDEEVIGDYLISGLRHVIAITSGWKTREGDNGMQ
;
A
#
# COMPACT_ATOMS: atom_id res chain seq x y z
N MET A 1 -24.19 4.39 -24.68
CA MET A 1 -23.56 4.55 -23.35
C MET A 1 -23.94 5.93 -22.84
N VAL A 2 -24.97 6.01 -22.00
CA VAL A 2 -25.42 7.26 -21.38
C VAL A 2 -25.29 7.03 -19.88
N MET A 3 -24.33 7.70 -19.24
CA MET A 3 -24.31 7.80 -17.78
C MET A 3 -25.45 8.72 -17.38
N ILE A 4 -26.56 8.13 -16.93
CA ILE A 4 -27.60 8.88 -16.23
C ILE A 4 -27.14 8.99 -14.78
N SER A 5 -26.56 10.14 -14.44
CA SER A 5 -26.41 10.57 -13.05
C SER A 5 -27.81 10.71 -12.45
N MET A 6 -28.10 9.93 -11.40
CA MET A 6 -29.30 10.16 -10.59
C MET A 6 -29.04 11.35 -9.66
N PRO A 7 -29.82 12.44 -9.74
CA PRO A 7 -29.70 13.53 -8.79
C PRO A 7 -30.22 13.06 -7.42
N GLY A 8 -29.37 13.10 -6.40
CA GLY A 8 -29.81 12.97 -5.00
C GLY A 8 -29.36 11.73 -4.21
N CYS A 9 -28.37 10.95 -4.66
CA CYS A 9 -27.74 9.96 -3.77
C CYS A 9 -26.58 10.65 -2.99
N PRO A 10 -26.71 10.85 -1.66
CA PRO A 10 -25.68 11.51 -0.86
C PRO A 10 -24.42 10.62 -0.80
N ALA A 11 -23.30 11.26 -0.43
CA ALA A 11 -21.92 10.77 -0.38
C ALA A 11 -21.72 9.28 0.03
N PRO A 12 -20.56 8.68 -0.29
CA PRO A 12 -20.23 7.32 0.13
C PRO A 12 -20.52 7.09 1.61
N SER A 13 -21.28 6.03 1.92
CA SER A 13 -21.95 5.86 3.23
C SER A 13 -21.01 5.42 4.35
N PHE A 14 -19.82 4.93 4.01
CA PHE A 14 -18.72 4.69 4.94
C PHE A 14 -17.45 5.29 4.33
N SER A 15 -16.91 6.30 4.99
CA SER A 15 -15.64 6.94 4.66
C SER A 15 -15.10 7.50 5.97
N ILE A 16 -13.83 7.26 6.30
CA ILE A 16 -13.19 7.92 7.45
C ILE A 16 -12.83 9.38 7.12
N ASN A 17 -13.69 10.09 6.38
CA ASN A 17 -13.48 11.45 5.91
C ASN A 17 -12.13 11.63 5.17
N GLY A 18 -11.73 10.64 4.36
CA GLY A 18 -10.45 10.66 3.66
C GLY A 18 -9.20 10.53 4.54
N ARG A 19 -9.36 10.17 5.83
CA ARG A 19 -8.25 9.92 6.77
C ARG A 19 -7.61 8.54 6.61
N GLY A 20 -7.53 8.00 5.40
CA GLY A 20 -7.07 6.61 5.20
C GLY A 20 -8.20 5.61 4.94
N ALA A 21 -9.32 6.00 4.33
CA ALA A 21 -10.36 5.02 3.98
C ALA A 21 -9.96 4.34 2.67
N ASN A 22 -9.58 3.07 2.74
CA ASN A 22 -9.50 2.22 1.56
C ASN A 22 -10.84 1.61 1.18
N GLN A 23 -11.89 1.89 1.95
CA GLN A 23 -13.21 1.35 1.71
C GLN A 23 -14.22 2.47 1.53
N TRP A 24 -15.09 2.31 0.55
CA TRP A 24 -16.26 3.17 0.35
C TRP A 24 -17.34 2.40 -0.39
N ASN A 25 -18.57 2.88 -0.29
CA ASN A 25 -19.70 2.29 -1.00
C ASN A 25 -20.51 3.33 -1.77
N HIS A 26 -21.16 2.90 -2.85
CA HIS A 26 -22.08 3.73 -3.61
C HIS A 26 -23.27 2.90 -4.09
N TRP A 27 -24.47 3.47 -4.09
CA TRP A 27 -25.65 2.79 -4.63
C TRP A 27 -25.67 2.93 -6.15
N VAL A 28 -25.79 1.81 -6.85
CA VAL A 28 -25.86 1.77 -8.31
C VAL A 28 -27.11 1.02 -8.77
N LYS A 29 -27.66 1.44 -9.91
CA LYS A 29 -28.80 0.77 -10.54
C LYS A 29 -28.36 0.19 -11.88
N ILE A 30 -28.50 -1.13 -12.04
CA ILE A 30 -28.15 -1.86 -13.26
C ILE A 30 -29.37 -2.67 -13.67
N ASN A 31 -29.87 -2.46 -14.89
CA ASN A 31 -31.03 -3.17 -15.45
C ASN A 31 -32.26 -3.18 -14.53
N GLY A 32 -32.56 -2.07 -13.87
CA GLY A 32 -33.71 -1.96 -12.97
C GLY A 32 -33.47 -2.42 -11.53
N GLN A 33 -32.41 -3.19 -11.28
CA GLN A 33 -32.05 -3.70 -9.95
C GLN A 33 -31.07 -2.74 -9.24
N VAL A 34 -31.25 -2.56 -7.94
CA VAL A 34 -30.36 -1.77 -7.08
C VAL A 34 -29.29 -2.67 -6.46
N TYR A 35 -28.05 -2.19 -6.45
CA TYR A 35 -26.89 -2.82 -5.84
C TYR A 35 -26.12 -1.81 -5.00
N ALA A 36 -25.41 -2.28 -3.98
CA ALA A 36 -24.35 -1.51 -3.35
C ALA A 36 -23.03 -1.90 -4.02
N LEU A 37 -22.42 -0.95 -4.73
CA LEU A 37 -21.03 -1.05 -5.15
C LEU A 37 -20.16 -0.84 -3.91
N TRP A 38 -19.33 -1.80 -3.57
CA TRP A 38 -18.39 -1.73 -2.46
C TRP A 38 -16.97 -1.75 -3.01
N TYR A 39 -16.19 -0.73 -2.67
CA TYR A 39 -14.78 -0.62 -3.00
C TYR A 39 -13.95 -1.04 -1.79
N ASN A 40 -12.90 -1.83 -2.04
CA ASN A 40 -11.84 -2.15 -1.10
C ASN A 40 -10.49 -1.98 -1.82
N GLY A 41 -9.70 -0.99 -1.41
CA GLY A 41 -8.40 -0.65 -1.99
C GLY A 41 -7.23 -1.17 -1.16
N GLN A 42 -6.17 -1.57 -1.83
CA GLN A 42 -4.87 -1.85 -1.27
C GLN A 42 -3.80 -1.33 -2.22
N PHE A 43 -2.57 -1.19 -1.75
CA PHE A 43 -1.47 -0.77 -2.61
C PHE A 43 -1.32 -1.75 -3.79
N GLY A 44 -1.47 -1.26 -5.01
CA GLY A 44 -1.39 -2.08 -6.23
C GLY A 44 -2.65 -2.88 -6.57
N GLU A 45 -3.74 -2.80 -5.80
CA GLU A 45 -4.99 -3.51 -6.09
C GLU A 45 -6.25 -2.76 -5.64
N ASP A 46 -7.24 -2.63 -6.53
CA ASP A 46 -8.59 -2.23 -6.16
C ASP A 46 -9.56 -3.39 -6.38
N ASN A 47 -10.40 -3.70 -5.40
CA ASN A 47 -11.50 -4.64 -5.51
C ASN A 47 -12.85 -3.90 -5.47
N LEU A 48 -13.69 -4.16 -6.47
CA LEU A 48 -15.03 -3.60 -6.62
C LEU A 48 -16.07 -4.71 -6.58
N TYR A 49 -16.82 -4.80 -5.50
CA TYR A 49 -17.83 -5.83 -5.27
C TYR A 49 -19.24 -5.28 -5.56
N LEU A 50 -20.06 -6.03 -6.29
CA LEU A 50 -21.44 -5.66 -6.60
C LEU A 50 -22.43 -6.37 -5.67
N LEU A 51 -22.67 -5.78 -4.50
CA LEU A 51 -23.51 -6.38 -3.45
C LEU A 51 -24.99 -6.25 -3.78
N ARG A 52 -25.72 -7.38 -3.74
CA ARG A 52 -27.17 -7.41 -3.86
C ARG A 52 -27.81 -7.36 -2.47
N PRO A 53 -28.66 -6.36 -2.16
CA PRO A 53 -29.36 -6.30 -0.89
C PRO A 53 -30.13 -7.59 -0.59
N PHE A 54 -30.08 -8.04 0.67
CA PHE A 54 -30.77 -9.24 1.18
C PHE A 54 -30.36 -10.56 0.50
N SER A 55 -29.25 -10.59 -0.24
CA SER A 55 -28.67 -11.83 -0.72
C SER A 55 -28.12 -12.66 0.44
N THR A 56 -28.39 -13.97 0.44
CA THR A 56 -27.80 -14.93 1.39
C THR A 56 -26.51 -15.57 0.88
N THR A 57 -26.07 -15.22 -0.34
CA THR A 57 -24.88 -15.80 -0.97
C THR A 57 -23.61 -15.20 -0.38
N SER A 58 -22.63 -16.03 -0.02
CA SER A 58 -21.31 -15.60 0.47
C SER A 58 -20.38 -15.09 -0.65
N GLN A 59 -20.67 -15.46 -1.90
CA GLN A 59 -19.98 -15.01 -3.10
C GLN A 59 -20.69 -13.81 -3.74
N THR A 60 -19.91 -12.81 -4.14
CA THR A 60 -20.39 -11.60 -4.83
C THR A 60 -19.62 -11.42 -6.14
N PRO A 61 -20.27 -10.98 -7.23
CA PRO A 61 -19.55 -10.55 -8.43
C PRO A 61 -18.58 -9.42 -8.08
N ALA A 62 -17.33 -9.56 -8.47
CA ALA A 62 -16.29 -8.59 -8.21
C ALA A 62 -15.45 -8.31 -9.45
N VAL A 63 -14.92 -7.10 -9.53
CA VAL A 63 -13.87 -6.69 -10.46
C VAL A 63 -12.63 -6.34 -9.65
N THR A 64 -11.50 -6.89 -10.04
CA THR A 64 -10.19 -6.58 -9.45
C THR A 64 -9.35 -5.86 -10.49
N VAL A 65 -8.85 -4.69 -10.11
CA VAL A 65 -7.93 -3.89 -10.91
C VAL A 65 -6.56 -3.94 -10.26
N ARG A 66 -5.55 -4.45 -10.98
CA ARG A 66 -4.17 -4.47 -10.53
C ARG A 66 -3.41 -3.31 -11.14
N TYR A 67 -2.54 -2.70 -10.33
CA TYR A 67 -1.75 -1.55 -10.72
C TYR A 67 -0.25 -1.77 -10.54
N ARG A 68 0.53 -1.03 -11.32
CA ARG A 68 1.95 -0.76 -11.09
C ARG A 68 2.18 0.75 -11.07
N TYR A 69 3.19 1.19 -10.35
CA TYR A 69 3.49 2.59 -10.13
C TYR A 69 4.86 2.94 -10.71
N THR A 70 4.92 4.00 -11.52
CA THR A 70 6.18 4.60 -11.95
C THR A 70 6.63 5.57 -10.85
N LEU A 71 7.20 5.03 -9.77
CA LEU A 71 7.72 5.79 -8.63
C LEU A 71 8.97 6.57 -9.07
N ASN A 72 8.90 7.90 -9.04
CA ASN A 72 9.98 8.75 -9.56
C ASN A 72 10.21 10.04 -8.74
N SER A 73 9.37 10.27 -7.73
CA SER A 73 9.45 11.43 -6.84
C SER A 73 9.72 10.95 -5.42
N ILE A 74 10.78 11.51 -4.82
CA ILE A 74 11.17 11.32 -3.42
C ILE A 74 11.28 12.72 -2.83
N ARG A 75 10.53 13.00 -1.77
CA ARG A 75 10.43 14.33 -1.14
C ARG A 75 10.47 14.22 0.39
N SER A 76 10.81 15.32 1.04
CA SER A 76 10.67 15.41 2.50
C SER A 76 9.18 15.42 2.88
N PRO A 77 8.78 14.76 3.98
CA PRO A 77 7.44 14.90 4.55
C PRO A 77 7.12 16.34 4.93
N GLU A 78 8.12 17.08 5.39
CA GLU A 78 8.00 18.50 5.66
C GLU A 78 8.18 19.31 4.37
N LYS A 79 7.18 20.13 4.07
CA LYS A 79 7.17 20.93 2.84
C LYS A 79 8.38 21.86 2.80
N ASP A 80 9.05 21.89 1.65
CA ASP A 80 10.20 22.75 1.35
C ASP A 80 11.44 22.49 2.21
N GLN A 81 11.48 21.37 2.95
CA GLN A 81 12.64 20.92 3.71
C GLN A 81 13.52 19.94 2.90
N PRO A 82 14.83 19.86 3.20
CA PRO A 82 15.69 18.85 2.62
C PRO A 82 15.28 17.44 3.08
N LEU A 83 15.68 16.43 2.30
CA LEU A 83 15.56 15.03 2.71
C LEU A 83 16.41 14.79 3.96
N THR A 84 15.84 14.08 4.92
CA THR A 84 16.54 13.62 6.12
C THR A 84 16.34 12.11 6.24
N PRO A 85 17.39 11.29 6.15
CA PRO A 85 18.76 11.64 5.75
C PRO A 85 18.84 12.21 4.32
N SER A 86 19.89 12.96 4.01
CA SER A 86 20.15 13.42 2.64
C SER A 86 20.50 12.23 1.72
N LEU A 87 19.95 12.21 0.51
CA LEU A 87 20.29 11.21 -0.52
C LEU A 87 21.30 11.80 -1.51
N SER A 88 22.40 11.08 -1.76
CA SER A 88 23.21 11.32 -2.96
C SER A 88 22.45 10.89 -4.22
N ASP A 89 22.91 11.31 -5.41
CA ASP A 89 22.31 10.86 -6.68
C ASP A 89 22.37 9.32 -6.83
N GLY A 90 23.45 8.70 -6.33
CA GLY A 90 23.60 7.24 -6.30
C GLY A 90 22.59 6.57 -5.37
N ASP A 91 22.52 7.02 -4.12
CA ASP A 91 21.58 6.46 -3.13
C ASP A 91 20.13 6.62 -3.61
N LYS A 92 19.81 7.78 -4.21
CA LYS A 92 18.48 8.04 -4.78
C LYS A 92 18.15 7.07 -5.93
N ALA A 93 19.10 6.81 -6.83
CA ALA A 93 18.89 5.88 -7.94
C ALA A 93 18.72 4.43 -7.46
N ASP A 94 19.48 4.02 -6.45
CA ASP A 94 19.38 2.68 -5.85
C ASP A 94 18.08 2.51 -5.05
N LEU A 95 17.62 3.55 -4.35
CA LEU A 95 16.32 3.55 -3.69
C LEU A 95 15.18 3.42 -4.72
N LEU A 96 15.19 4.19 -5.80
CA LEU A 96 14.18 4.07 -6.86
C LEU A 96 14.19 2.67 -7.52
N ARG A 97 15.36 2.06 -7.69
CA ARG A 97 15.46 0.68 -8.20
C ARG A 97 14.85 -0.32 -7.20
N SER A 98 15.10 -0.15 -5.92
CA SER A 98 14.55 -1.00 -4.86
C SER A 98 13.02 -0.87 -4.78
N LEU A 99 12.50 0.35 -4.92
CA LEU A 99 11.07 0.65 -5.03
C LEU A 99 10.42 0.06 -6.30
N GLU A 100 11.16 -0.11 -7.39
CA GLU A 100 10.64 -0.78 -8.58
C GLU A 100 10.57 -2.31 -8.38
N VAL A 101 11.59 -2.89 -7.73
CA VAL A 101 11.64 -4.33 -7.43
C VAL A 101 10.55 -4.72 -6.44
N MET A 102 10.32 -3.93 -5.39
CA MET A 102 9.36 -4.28 -4.32
C MET A 102 7.94 -4.49 -4.84
N GLN A 103 7.56 -3.83 -5.93
CA GLN A 103 6.23 -3.94 -6.51
C GLN A 103 5.91 -5.34 -7.05
N GLY A 104 6.92 -6.19 -7.26
CA GLY A 104 6.76 -7.60 -7.58
C GLY A 104 6.63 -8.53 -6.37
N SER A 105 6.79 -8.01 -5.14
CA SER A 105 6.87 -8.81 -3.91
C SER A 105 6.22 -8.11 -2.71
N LEU A 106 5.04 -7.52 -2.93
CA LEU A 106 4.25 -6.84 -1.90
C LEU A 106 3.84 -7.81 -0.78
N LEU A 107 3.82 -7.35 0.48
CA LEU A 107 3.52 -8.21 1.63
C LEU A 107 2.15 -8.88 1.51
N LYS A 108 1.15 -8.16 1.01
CA LYS A 108 -0.22 -8.68 0.80
C LYS A 108 -0.29 -9.86 -0.17
N ASP A 109 0.68 -9.99 -1.08
CA ASP A 109 0.73 -11.04 -2.10
C ASP A 109 1.68 -12.18 -1.68
N ARG A 110 2.38 -12.07 -0.54
CA ARG A 110 3.27 -13.12 -0.02
C ARG A 110 2.49 -14.19 0.74
N PRO A 111 2.83 -15.48 0.57
CA PRO A 111 2.29 -16.54 1.42
C PRO A 111 2.84 -16.42 2.85
N ALA A 112 2.01 -16.71 3.85
CA ALA A 112 2.38 -16.66 5.27
C ALA A 112 3.52 -17.62 5.68
N SER A 113 3.94 -18.52 4.79
CA SER A 113 4.97 -19.54 5.04
C SER A 113 6.34 -19.19 4.44
N ASP A 114 6.49 -18.03 3.79
CA ASP A 114 7.80 -17.63 3.27
C ASP A 114 8.75 -17.32 4.43
N ASN A 115 9.82 -18.10 4.54
CA ASN A 115 10.97 -17.77 5.39
C ASN A 115 11.68 -16.59 4.72
N ASP A 116 11.39 -15.38 5.19
CA ASP A 116 11.97 -14.16 4.65
C ASP A 116 13.50 -14.19 4.80
N ALA A 117 14.20 -13.92 3.71
CA ALA A 117 15.62 -13.56 3.79
C ALA A 117 15.74 -12.23 4.56
N PRO A 118 16.83 -12.01 5.31
CA PRO A 118 16.99 -10.75 6.03
C PRO A 118 17.01 -9.58 5.04
N ILE A 119 16.29 -8.51 5.38
CA ILE A 119 16.13 -7.33 4.53
C ILE A 119 17.48 -6.67 4.31
N CYS A 120 18.27 -6.54 5.37
CA CYS A 120 19.65 -6.09 5.33
C CYS A 120 20.63 -7.23 5.67
N PRO A 121 21.88 -7.21 5.16
CA PRO A 121 22.87 -8.21 5.54
C PRO A 121 23.16 -8.18 7.05
N ILE A 122 23.06 -9.34 7.69
CA ILE A 122 23.36 -9.52 9.12
C ILE A 122 24.89 -9.54 9.31
N PRO A 123 25.47 -8.66 10.15
CA PRO A 123 26.89 -8.69 10.44
C PRO A 123 27.37 -10.02 11.04
N PRO A 124 28.60 -10.47 10.74
CA PRO A 124 29.17 -11.65 11.39
C PRO A 124 29.26 -11.45 12.90
N GLY A 125 28.81 -12.44 13.67
CA GLY A 125 28.85 -12.42 15.14
C GLY A 125 27.67 -11.74 15.81
N THR A 126 26.67 -11.28 15.06
CA THR A 126 25.38 -10.83 15.60
C THR A 126 24.69 -11.99 16.34
N SER A 127 24.17 -11.71 17.54
CA SER A 127 23.44 -12.70 18.33
C SER A 127 22.12 -13.09 17.64
N ALA A 128 21.52 -14.21 18.04
CA ALA A 128 20.23 -14.62 17.48
C ALA A 128 19.14 -13.57 17.75
N ASP A 129 19.11 -13.01 18.95
CA ASP A 129 18.11 -12.00 19.34
C ASP A 129 18.28 -10.69 18.54
N GLU A 130 19.52 -10.28 18.25
CA GLU A 130 19.79 -9.09 17.41
C GLU A 130 19.56 -9.36 15.92
N ALA A 131 19.69 -10.62 15.48
CA ALA A 131 19.48 -10.99 14.07
C ALA A 131 18.01 -10.78 13.65
N ASP A 132 17.06 -10.93 14.58
CA ASP A 132 15.63 -10.73 14.32
C ASP A 132 15.31 -9.31 13.84
N ASN A 133 16.08 -8.30 14.28
CA ASN A 133 15.93 -6.90 13.86
C ASN A 133 16.16 -6.68 12.36
N TYR A 134 16.77 -7.65 11.65
CA TYR A 134 17.06 -7.56 10.22
C TYR A 134 15.91 -8.06 9.33
N TYR A 135 14.83 -8.60 9.91
CA TYR A 135 13.72 -9.20 9.18
C TYR A 135 12.45 -8.35 9.17
N SER A 136 12.37 -7.29 9.97
CA SER A 136 11.19 -6.43 10.07
C SER A 136 11.53 -4.95 10.09
N GLY A 137 10.58 -4.13 9.65
CA GLY A 137 10.64 -2.68 9.76
C GLY A 137 9.90 -2.13 10.99
N VAL A 138 9.57 -0.85 10.92
CA VAL A 138 8.86 -0.13 11.99
C VAL A 138 7.38 -0.53 12.01
N ALA A 139 6.82 -0.65 13.21
CA ALA A 139 5.38 -0.86 13.37
C ALA A 139 4.61 0.42 13.01
N VAL A 140 3.62 0.32 12.12
CA VAL A 140 2.80 1.46 11.69
C VAL A 140 1.44 1.46 12.40
N ASN A 141 0.83 2.65 12.48
CA ASN A 141 -0.52 2.81 13.04
C ASN A 141 -1.58 2.13 12.14
N TYR A 142 -2.72 1.71 12.71
CA TYR A 142 -3.79 0.99 12.00
C TYR A 142 -4.43 1.76 10.82
N ILE A 143 -4.17 3.06 10.70
CA ILE A 143 -4.62 3.89 9.57
C ILE A 143 -3.77 3.71 8.30
N TYR A 144 -2.72 2.90 8.37
CA TYR A 144 -1.74 2.67 7.31
C TYR A 144 -1.73 1.22 6.84
N GLU A 145 -1.54 1.03 5.55
CA GLU A 145 -1.16 -0.26 4.97
C GLU A 145 0.35 -0.41 5.05
N THR A 146 0.88 -1.44 5.71
CA THR A 146 2.29 -1.82 5.49
C THR A 146 2.39 -2.55 4.15
N VAL A 147 3.08 -1.92 3.21
CA VAL A 147 3.13 -2.37 1.80
C VAL A 147 4.28 -3.36 1.60
N ALA A 148 5.48 -2.98 2.05
CA ALA A 148 6.69 -3.77 1.91
C ALA A 148 7.77 -3.31 2.88
N TYR A 149 8.75 -4.20 3.08
CA TYR A 149 10.05 -3.86 3.64
C TYR A 149 11.11 -3.98 2.53
N ILE A 150 12.00 -3.01 2.42
CA ILE A 150 13.09 -3.01 1.43
C ILE A 150 14.43 -2.66 2.07
N PRO A 151 15.56 -3.17 1.54
CA PRO A 151 16.86 -2.61 1.86
C PRO A 151 16.98 -1.20 1.28
N VAL A 152 17.49 -0.27 2.08
CA VAL A 152 17.85 1.08 1.66
C VAL A 152 19.32 1.29 1.95
N TRP A 153 20.11 1.45 0.89
CA TRP A 153 21.55 1.67 1.00
C TRP A 153 21.84 3.17 1.01
N LEU A 154 22.38 3.66 2.12
CA LEU A 154 22.81 5.05 2.30
C LEU A 154 24.27 5.07 2.74
N ASN A 155 25.13 5.75 1.98
CA ASN A 155 26.55 5.88 2.32
C ASN A 155 27.24 4.52 2.65
N GLY A 156 26.87 3.45 1.93
CA GLY A 156 27.40 2.10 2.12
C GLY A 156 26.87 1.35 3.36
N LYS A 157 25.91 1.91 4.09
CA LYS A 157 25.18 1.23 5.18
C LYS A 157 23.79 0.84 4.71
N CYS A 158 23.33 -0.35 5.12
CA CYS A 158 21.97 -0.82 4.85
C CYS A 158 21.04 -0.44 6.00
N TYR A 159 19.91 0.18 5.65
CA TYR A 159 18.80 0.52 6.52
C TYR A 159 17.54 -0.21 6.05
N ILE A 160 16.59 -0.41 6.93
CA ILE A 160 15.30 -1.01 6.57
C ILE A 160 14.33 0.10 6.23
N GLY A 161 13.86 0.09 4.99
CA GLY A 161 12.78 0.93 4.53
C GLY A 161 11.45 0.26 4.77
N THR A 162 10.61 0.84 5.62
CA THR A 162 9.22 0.44 5.83
C THR A 162 8.31 1.28 4.96
N ILE A 163 7.73 0.70 3.92
CA ILE A 163 6.82 1.42 3.04
C ILE A 163 5.41 1.26 3.54
N PHE A 164 4.71 2.38 3.68
CA PHE A 164 3.30 2.39 3.96
C PHE A 164 2.52 3.30 3.03
N SER A 165 1.26 2.93 2.80
CA SER A 165 0.33 3.73 2.01
C SER A 165 -0.75 4.29 2.91
N HIS A 166 -0.98 5.59 2.79
CA HIS A 166 -2.22 6.19 3.26
C HIS A 166 -3.34 5.70 2.34
N HIS A 167 -4.16 4.81 2.86
CA HIS A 167 -5.34 4.30 2.19
C HIS A 167 -6.22 5.42 1.59
N GLY A 168 -6.28 5.51 0.25
CA GLY A 168 -7.30 6.30 -0.43
C GLY A 168 -6.86 7.63 -1.06
N ALA A 169 -7.62 7.97 -2.11
CA ALA A 169 -7.51 9.14 -2.98
C ALA A 169 -6.10 9.44 -3.49
N TYR A 170 -5.54 8.48 -4.26
CA TYR A 170 -4.44 8.72 -5.17
C TYR A 170 -4.80 9.77 -6.24
N ARG A 171 -4.81 11.05 -5.87
CA ARG A 171 -5.14 12.17 -6.78
C ARG A 171 -4.06 12.39 -7.83
N HIS A 172 -2.85 11.91 -7.58
CA HIS A 172 -1.67 12.09 -8.41
C HIS A 172 -0.96 10.77 -8.79
N GLY A 173 -1.62 9.62 -8.59
CA GLY A 173 -1.11 8.29 -8.96
C GLY A 173 -0.86 7.39 -7.74
N VAL A 174 0.13 7.69 -6.92
CA VAL A 174 0.31 7.10 -5.58
C VAL A 174 1.02 8.09 -4.67
N ASP A 175 0.54 8.19 -3.44
CA ASP A 175 1.21 8.90 -2.35
C ASP A 175 1.44 7.84 -1.26
N ALA A 176 2.72 7.49 -1.06
CA ALA A 176 3.17 6.55 -0.05
C ALA A 176 4.34 7.18 0.70
N GLU A 177 4.68 6.59 1.82
CA GLU A 177 5.76 7.04 2.68
C GLU A 177 6.68 5.87 2.98
N ILE A 178 7.96 6.18 3.15
CA ILE A 178 8.98 5.22 3.57
C ILE A 178 9.65 5.75 4.83
N THR A 179 9.54 4.99 5.92
CA THR A 179 10.31 5.23 7.15
C THR A 179 11.58 4.40 7.11
N LEU A 180 12.71 5.02 7.42
CA LEU A 180 14.00 4.35 7.51
C LEU A 180 14.34 4.06 8.97
N SER A 181 14.66 2.80 9.28
CA SER A 181 15.15 2.37 10.59
C SER A 181 16.51 1.67 10.47
N SER A 182 17.33 1.79 11.52
CA SER A 182 18.54 0.98 11.67
C SER A 182 18.12 -0.38 12.24
N PRO A 183 18.50 -1.52 11.63
CA PRO A 183 18.35 -2.83 12.27
C PRO A 183 19.35 -3.05 13.41
N ARG A 184 20.16 -2.03 13.75
CA ARG A 184 21.16 -2.05 14.82
C ARG A 184 20.59 -1.24 16.00
N GLU A 185 21.00 -1.56 17.22
CA GLU A 185 20.49 -0.94 18.46
C GLU A 185 20.72 0.57 18.59
N ASP A 186 21.40 1.21 17.63
CA ASP A 186 21.83 2.60 17.72
C ASP A 186 20.78 3.63 17.28
N GLU A 187 19.79 3.28 16.44
CA GLU A 187 18.79 4.23 15.93
C GLU A 187 17.45 3.56 15.54
N GLU A 188 16.37 3.77 16.32
CA GLU A 188 15.04 3.20 16.00
C GLU A 188 14.47 3.71 14.67
N VAL A 189 14.59 5.02 14.39
CA VAL A 189 14.15 5.67 13.14
C VAL A 189 15.10 6.81 12.81
N ILE A 190 15.55 6.88 11.56
CA ILE A 190 16.55 7.88 11.11
C ILE A 190 15.95 8.94 10.17
N GLY A 191 14.72 8.73 9.70
CA GLY A 191 13.99 9.69 8.89
C GLY A 191 13.01 9.03 7.93
N ASP A 192 12.25 9.88 7.25
CA ASP A 192 11.13 9.49 6.42
C ASP A 192 11.19 10.20 5.06
N TYR A 193 10.69 9.55 4.01
CA TYR A 193 10.49 10.17 2.70
C TYR A 193 9.07 9.95 2.19
N LEU A 194 8.51 10.96 1.55
CA LEU A 194 7.32 10.81 0.71
C LEU A 194 7.73 10.33 -0.67
N ILE A 195 7.14 9.23 -1.10
CA ILE A 195 7.31 8.65 -2.43
C ILE A 195 6.03 8.80 -3.23
N SER A 196 6.19 9.21 -4.49
CA SER A 196 5.05 9.33 -5.40
C SER A 196 5.41 8.98 -6.84
N GLY A 197 4.36 8.67 -7.62
CA GLY A 197 4.51 8.20 -8.98
C GLY A 197 3.18 8.02 -9.70
N LEU A 198 3.25 7.88 -11.02
CA LEU A 198 2.07 7.61 -11.84
C LEU A 198 1.57 6.18 -11.66
N ARG A 199 0.25 6.00 -11.58
CA ARG A 199 -0.41 4.69 -11.47
C ARG A 199 -0.83 4.18 -12.83
N HIS A 200 -0.47 2.94 -13.14
CA HIS A 200 -0.78 2.26 -14.40
C HIS A 200 -1.59 1.01 -14.13
N VAL A 201 -2.72 0.84 -14.82
CA VAL A 201 -3.48 -0.43 -14.80
C VAL A 201 -2.68 -1.48 -15.56
N ILE A 202 -2.39 -2.60 -14.92
CA ILE A 202 -1.68 -3.74 -15.52
C ILE A 202 -2.57 -4.95 -15.76
N ALA A 203 -3.67 -5.08 -15.01
CA ALA A 203 -4.68 -6.10 -15.25
C ALA A 203 -6.05 -5.69 -14.72
N ILE A 204 -7.10 -6.20 -15.38
CA ILE A 204 -8.47 -6.15 -14.89
C ILE A 204 -9.01 -7.57 -14.99
N THR A 205 -9.49 -8.10 -13.87
CA THR A 205 -10.11 -9.42 -13.81
C THR A 205 -11.50 -9.30 -13.20
N SER A 206 -12.43 -10.14 -13.65
CA SER A 206 -13.75 -10.24 -13.06
C SER A 206 -14.04 -11.67 -12.65
N GLY A 207 -14.83 -11.84 -11.61
CA GLY A 207 -15.14 -13.15 -11.07
C GLY A 207 -16.09 -13.07 -9.90
N TRP A 208 -16.31 -14.20 -9.25
CA TRP A 208 -17.01 -14.27 -7.99
C TRP A 208 -15.98 -14.34 -6.86
N LYS A 209 -16.13 -13.48 -5.86
CA LYS A 209 -15.26 -13.43 -4.68
C LYS A 209 -16.09 -13.46 -3.41
N THR A 210 -15.53 -14.03 -2.34
CA THR A 210 -16.01 -13.75 -0.99
C THR A 210 -15.77 -12.26 -0.71
N ARG A 211 -16.75 -11.56 -0.16
CA ARG A 211 -16.58 -10.16 0.22
C ARG A 211 -15.63 -10.07 1.41
N GLU A 212 -14.53 -9.35 1.25
CA GLU A 212 -13.63 -9.01 2.35
C GLU A 212 -14.30 -7.99 3.30
N GLY A 213 -14.17 -8.22 4.61
CA GLY A 213 -14.60 -7.29 5.65
C GLY A 213 -13.60 -6.15 5.88
N ASP A 214 -13.82 -5.40 6.96
CA ASP A 214 -12.88 -4.38 7.43
C ASP A 214 -11.49 -5.03 7.63
N ASN A 215 -10.44 -4.44 7.07
CA ASN A 215 -9.05 -4.96 7.09
C ASN A 215 -8.81 -6.36 6.49
N GLY A 216 -9.65 -6.86 5.57
CA GLY A 216 -9.39 -8.15 4.90
C GLY A 216 -9.58 -9.38 5.80
N MET A 217 -10.19 -9.22 6.97
CA MET A 217 -10.56 -10.32 7.85
C MET A 217 -11.91 -10.92 7.41
N GLN A 218 -11.99 -12.25 7.44
CA GLN A 218 -13.24 -13.01 7.25
C GLN A 218 -14.15 -12.90 8.47
#